data_AF-A0A7X5JED9-F1
#
_entry.id   AF-A0A7X5JED9-F1
#
_cell.length_a   1.000
_cell.length_b   1.000
_cell.length_c   1.000
_cell.angle_alpha   90.00
_cell.angle_beta   90.00
_cell.angle_gamma   90.00
#
_symmetry.space_group_name_H-M   'P 1'
#
loop_
_entity.id
_entity.type
_entity.pdbx_description
1 polymer ?
#
loop_
_entity_poly.entity_id
_entity_poly.type
_entity_poly.pdbx_seq_one_letter_code
_entity_poly.pdbx_strand_id
1 'polypeptide(L)'
;MVEQVDKAHTFLEEAGTVMKQRAALRDKPEGERSMEAIVSTFNALTGKGLTEAEGWEFMILLKMVRGRQGNYNRDDYVDLAAYGGLLGECVSSKAVVEVTPGDGRVRT
;
A
#
# COMPACT_ATOMS: atom_id res chain seq x y z
N MET A 1 -6.61 -8.88 -36.28
CA MET A 1 -6.13 -8.07 -35.14
C MET A 1 -6.62 -8.79 -33.90
N VAL A 2 -5.73 -9.41 -33.13
CA VAL A 2 -6.14 -10.13 -31.91
C VAL A 2 -6.36 -9.07 -30.84
N GLU A 3 -7.59 -8.91 -30.41
CA GLU A 3 -7.96 -8.08 -29.27
C GLU A 3 -7.33 -8.75 -28.04
N GLN A 4 -6.21 -8.20 -27.57
CA GLN A 4 -5.53 -8.74 -26.40
C GLN A 4 -6.35 -8.37 -25.16
N VAL A 5 -7.18 -9.31 -24.72
CA VAL A 5 -7.96 -9.18 -23.50
C VAL A 5 -7.07 -9.52 -22.31
N ASP A 6 -6.70 -8.49 -21.53
CA ASP A 6 -6.01 -8.68 -20.27
C ASP A 6 -6.91 -9.47 -19.29
N LYS A 7 -6.40 -10.57 -18.74
CA LYS A 7 -7.13 -11.38 -17.74
C LYS A 7 -6.88 -10.82 -16.34
N ALA A 8 -7.89 -10.87 -15.47
CA ALA A 8 -7.81 -10.29 -14.13
C ALA A 8 -6.57 -10.71 -13.30
N HIS A 9 -6.14 -11.97 -13.38
CA HIS A 9 -4.98 -12.47 -12.64
C HIS A 9 -3.64 -11.86 -13.12
N THR A 10 -3.52 -11.47 -14.39
CA THR A 10 -2.25 -10.94 -14.92
C THR A 10 -1.92 -9.59 -14.32
N PHE A 11 -2.92 -8.80 -13.93
CA PHE A 11 -2.72 -7.56 -13.17
C PHE A 11 -2.13 -7.83 -11.79
N LEU A 12 -2.63 -8.87 -11.10
CA LEU A 12 -2.17 -9.25 -9.75
C LEU A 12 -0.74 -9.82 -9.80
N GLU A 13 -0.44 -10.65 -10.78
CA GLU A 13 0.89 -11.22 -10.99
C GLU A 13 1.93 -10.13 -11.27
N GLU A 14 1.57 -9.16 -12.11
CA GLU A 14 2.44 -8.04 -12.41
C GLU A 14 2.60 -7.09 -11.24
N ALA A 15 1.51 -6.77 -10.52
CA ALA A 15 1.57 -5.99 -9.30
C ALA A 15 2.51 -6.64 -8.28
N GLY A 16 2.42 -7.97 -8.11
CA GLY A 16 3.35 -8.75 -7.28
C GLY A 16 4.80 -8.64 -7.74
N THR A 17 5.04 -8.68 -9.06
CA THR A 17 6.38 -8.52 -9.64
C THR A 17 6.94 -7.12 -9.40
N VAL A 18 6.15 -6.09 -9.65
CA VAL A 18 6.51 -4.68 -9.43
C VAL A 18 6.81 -4.43 -7.95
N MET A 19 6.03 -4.97 -7.02
CA MET A 19 6.29 -4.86 -5.59
C MET A 19 7.63 -5.49 -5.21
N LYS A 20 7.93 -6.70 -5.70
CA LYS A 20 9.21 -7.39 -5.44
C LYS A 20 10.41 -6.63 -6.02
N GLN A 21 10.27 -6.08 -7.23
CA GLN A 21 11.31 -5.27 -7.86
C GLN A 21 11.55 -3.96 -7.10
N ARG A 22 10.47 -3.30 -6.65
CA ARG A 22 10.56 -2.07 -5.84
C ARG A 22 11.23 -2.34 -4.49
N ALA A 23 10.91 -3.45 -3.83
CA ALA A 23 11.60 -3.89 -2.61
C ALA A 23 13.10 -4.10 -2.87
N ALA A 24 13.46 -4.88 -3.89
CA ALA A 24 14.86 -5.15 -4.24
C ALA A 24 15.68 -3.88 -4.58
N LEU A 25 15.05 -2.85 -5.13
CA LEU A 25 15.70 -1.59 -5.52
C LEU A 25 15.75 -0.54 -4.40
N ARG A 26 14.85 -0.61 -3.41
CA ARG A 26 14.62 0.46 -2.43
C ARG A 26 14.68 0.04 -0.97
N ASP A 27 14.82 -1.26 -0.69
CA ASP A 27 15.05 -1.76 0.66
C ASP A 27 16.38 -1.20 1.17
N LYS A 28 16.28 -0.13 1.97
CA LYS A 28 17.34 0.29 2.86
C LYS A 28 17.41 -0.69 4.03
N PRO A 29 18.59 -0.92 4.62
CA PRO A 29 18.73 -1.79 5.78
C PRO A 29 17.83 -1.40 6.97
N GLU A 30 17.42 -0.13 7.06
CA GLU A 30 16.54 0.38 8.13
C GLU A 30 15.03 0.13 7.89
N GLY A 31 14.62 -0.42 6.75
CA GLY A 31 13.22 -0.81 6.51
C GLY A 31 12.19 0.32 6.48
N GLU A 32 12.61 1.60 6.48
CA GLU A 32 11.69 2.73 6.43
C GLU A 32 10.86 2.70 5.14
N ARG A 33 9.55 2.48 5.30
CA ARG A 33 8.61 2.43 4.19
C ARG A 33 8.35 3.85 3.70
N SER A 34 8.41 4.04 2.38
CA SER A 34 8.24 5.36 1.76
C SER A 34 6.91 6.03 2.13
N MET A 35 5.85 5.25 2.41
CA MET A 35 4.55 5.80 2.80
C MET A 35 4.56 6.42 4.20
N GLU A 36 5.20 5.77 5.18
CA GLU A 36 5.33 6.30 6.53
C GLU A 36 6.10 7.63 6.54
N ALA A 37 7.22 7.69 5.82
CA ALA A 37 8.01 8.92 5.68
C ALA A 37 7.21 10.04 5.01
N ILE A 38 6.44 9.73 3.96
CA ILE A 38 5.57 10.69 3.26
C ILE A 38 4.49 11.22 4.21
N VAL A 39 3.79 10.33 4.92
CA VAL A 39 2.69 10.71 5.82
C VAL A 39 3.20 11.52 7.01
N SER A 40 4.32 11.11 7.62
CA SER A 40 4.96 11.85 8.70
C SER A 40 5.34 13.27 8.26
N THR A 41 5.98 13.39 7.09
CA THR A 41 6.35 14.69 6.52
C THR A 41 5.12 15.53 6.19
N PHE A 42 4.08 14.94 5.60
CA PHE A 42 2.85 15.63 5.25
C PHE A 42 2.12 16.16 6.50
N ASN A 43 2.06 15.36 7.55
CA ASN A 43 1.48 15.76 8.84
C ASN A 43 2.27 16.91 9.46
N ALA A 44 3.60 16.83 9.46
CA ALA A 44 4.46 17.91 9.97
C ALA A 44 4.27 19.23 9.21
N LEU A 45 4.09 19.16 7.88
CA LEU A 45 3.90 20.34 7.04
C LEU A 45 2.50 20.96 7.15
N THR A 46 1.47 20.14 7.32
CA THR A 46 0.06 20.59 7.22
C THR A 46 -0.63 20.69 8.58
N GLY A 47 -0.03 20.18 9.65
CA GLY A 47 -0.67 20.05 10.96
C GLY A 47 -1.80 19.02 10.99
N LYS A 48 -1.92 18.16 9.98
CA LYS A 48 -2.91 17.08 9.92
C LYS A 48 -2.41 15.83 10.63
N GLY A 49 -3.30 14.88 10.86
CA GLY A 49 -3.02 13.60 11.52
C GLY A 49 -3.41 12.41 10.64
N LEU A 50 -2.90 12.35 9.41
CA LEU A 50 -3.10 11.20 8.54
C LEU A 50 -2.29 10.00 9.05
N THR A 51 -2.86 8.81 8.88
CA THR A 51 -2.21 7.54 9.11
C THR A 51 -1.59 7.01 7.82
N GLU A 52 -0.63 6.08 7.95
CA GLU A 52 -0.04 5.40 6.79
C GLU A 52 -1.10 4.69 5.92
N ALA A 53 -2.13 4.12 6.54
CA ALA A 53 -3.23 3.45 5.84
C ALA A 53 -4.02 4.43 4.97
N GLU A 54 -4.38 5.60 5.52
CA GLU A 54 -5.03 6.68 4.76
C GLU A 54 -4.15 7.20 3.61
N GLY A 55 -2.83 7.16 3.77
CA GLY A 55 -1.88 7.43 2.69
C GLY A 55 -2.01 6.44 1.52
N TRP A 56 -2.10 5.15 1.82
CA TRP A 56 -2.34 4.12 0.80
C TRP A 56 -3.73 4.21 0.17
N GLU A 57 -4.78 4.48 0.95
CA GLU A 57 -6.13 4.73 0.45
C GLU A 57 -6.15 5.91 -0.54
N PHE A 58 -5.43 6.99 -0.23
CA PHE A 58 -5.28 8.12 -1.13
C PHE A 58 -4.63 7.75 -2.47
N MET A 59 -3.60 6.89 -2.44
CA MET A 59 -2.94 6.38 -3.65
C MET A 59 -3.85 5.47 -4.50
N ILE A 60 -4.68 4.65 -3.85
CA ILE A 60 -5.72 3.85 -4.53
C ILE A 60 -6.72 4.77 -5.24
N LEU A 61 -7.21 5.79 -4.54
CA LEU A 61 -8.14 6.78 -5.11
C LEU A 61 -7.52 7.50 -6.31
N LEU A 62 -6.25 7.91 -6.22
CA LEU A 62 -5.51 8.54 -7.31
C LEU A 62 -5.52 7.65 -8.57
N LYS A 63 -5.19 6.37 -8.42
CA LYS A 63 -5.15 5.43 -9.55
C LYS A 63 -6.54 5.14 -10.12
N MET A 64 -7.55 5.04 -9.26
CA MET A 64 -8.94 4.88 -9.69
C MET A 64 -9.45 6.09 -10.48
N VAL A 65 -9.09 7.31 -10.07
CA VAL A 65 -9.44 8.54 -10.79
C VAL A 65 -8.69 8.62 -12.12
N ARG A 66 -7.38 8.31 -12.15
CA ARG A 66 -6.58 8.29 -13.38
C ARG A 66 -7.09 7.26 -14.39
N GLY A 67 -7.44 6.05 -13.95
CA GLY A 67 -8.00 5.03 -14.83
C GLY A 67 -9.35 5.42 -15.46
N ARG A 68 -10.05 6.41 -14.88
CA ARG A 68 -11.29 7.01 -15.42
C ARG A 68 -11.04 8.24 -16.30
N GLN A 69 -9.87 8.84 -16.23
CA GLN A 69 -9.51 10.05 -16.95
C GLN A 69 -8.51 9.72 -18.08
N GLY A 70 -8.90 10.00 -19.33
CA GLY A 70 -8.03 9.76 -20.48
C GLY A 70 -8.20 8.36 -21.08
N ASN A 71 -7.18 7.91 -21.81
CA ASN A 71 -7.19 6.62 -22.49
C ASN A 71 -6.83 5.48 -21.54
N TYR A 72 -7.31 4.27 -21.82
CA TYR A 72 -6.94 3.07 -21.07
C TYR A 72 -5.42 2.94 -20.95
N ASN A 73 -4.94 2.89 -19.71
CA ASN A 73 -3.57 2.58 -19.38
C ASN A 73 -3.56 1.42 -18.37
N ARG A 74 -2.98 0.30 -18.78
CA ARG A 74 -2.89 -0.92 -17.98
C ARG A 74 -2.13 -0.71 -16.66
N ASP A 75 -1.11 0.15 -16.66
CA ASP A 75 -0.28 0.48 -15.49
C ASP A 75 -1.11 1.06 -14.33
N ASP A 76 -2.18 1.81 -14.62
CA ASP A 76 -3.01 2.39 -13.57
C ASP A 76 -3.75 1.32 -12.74
N TYR A 77 -4.12 0.21 -13.36
CA TYR A 77 -4.78 -0.92 -12.70
C TYR A 77 -3.79 -1.86 -12.01
N VAL A 78 -2.58 -2.01 -12.56
CA VAL A 78 -1.49 -2.75 -11.91
C VAL A 78 -1.06 -2.03 -10.62
N ASP A 79 -0.84 -0.72 -10.67
CA ASP A 79 -0.50 0.07 -9.47
C ASP A 79 -1.65 0.06 -8.46
N LEU A 80 -2.91 0.11 -8.90
CA LEU A 80 -4.08 0.01 -8.02
C LEU A 80 -4.08 -1.32 -7.24
N ALA A 81 -3.82 -2.44 -7.92
CA ALA A 81 -3.69 -3.74 -7.26
C ALA A 81 -2.49 -3.79 -6.29
N ALA A 82 -1.35 -3.24 -6.69
CA ALA A 82 -0.15 -3.17 -5.83
C ALA A 82 -0.41 -2.35 -4.55
N TYR A 83 -1.04 -1.19 -4.67
CA TYR A 83 -1.37 -0.35 -3.52
C TYR A 83 -2.40 -1.01 -2.60
N GLY A 84 -3.37 -1.75 -3.15
CA GLY A 84 -4.28 -2.57 -2.34
C GLY A 84 -3.54 -3.63 -1.52
N GLY A 85 -2.54 -4.28 -2.09
CA GLY A 85 -1.68 -5.23 -1.37
C GLY A 85 -0.88 -4.57 -0.25
N LEU A 86 -0.26 -3.42 -0.51
CA LEU A 86 0.54 -2.66 0.47
C LEU A 86 -0.34 -2.09 1.60
N LEU A 87 -1.57 -1.67 1.31
CA LEU A 87 -2.56 -1.30 2.31
C LEU A 87 -2.92 -2.50 3.21
N GLY A 88 -3.21 -3.66 2.60
CA GLY A 88 -3.52 -4.88 3.33
C GLY A 88 -2.38 -5.29 4.26
N GLU A 89 -1.13 -5.18 3.80
CA GLU A 89 0.05 -5.41 4.62
C GLU A 89 0.12 -4.40 5.79
N CYS A 90 0.00 -3.10 5.52
CA CYS A 90 0.03 -2.05 6.55
C CYS A 90 -1.03 -2.29 7.65
N VAL A 91 -2.27 -2.60 7.26
CA VAL A 91 -3.38 -2.82 8.20
C VAL A 91 -3.19 -4.14 8.96
N SER A 92 -2.77 -5.21 8.28
CA SER A 92 -2.55 -6.51 8.93
C SER A 92 -1.39 -6.47 9.93
N SER A 93 -0.31 -5.74 9.65
CA SER A 93 0.78 -5.53 10.60
C SER A 93 0.32 -4.80 11.87
N LYS A 94 -0.62 -3.84 11.75
CA LYS A 94 -1.18 -3.13 12.91
C LYS A 94 -2.14 -4.00 13.73
N ALA A 95 -2.91 -4.87 13.09
CA ALA A 95 -3.85 -5.78 13.76
C ALA A 95 -3.15 -6.81 14.67
N VAL A 96 -1.88 -7.14 14.41
CA VAL A 96 -1.10 -8.09 15.23
C VAL A 96 -0.67 -7.50 16.58
N VAL A 97 -0.68 -6.17 16.74
CA VAL A 97 -0.18 -5.50 17.96
C VAL A 97 -1.21 -5.48 19.10
N GLU A 98 -2.50 -5.77 18.85
CA GLU A 98 -3.56 -5.70 19.88
C GLU A 98 -3.79 -6.99 20.71
N VAL A 99 -3.00 -8.04 20.55
CA VAL A 99 -3.10 -9.22 21.42
C VAL A 99 -2.05 -9.16 22.52
N THR A 100 -2.37 -8.52 23.65
CA THR A 100 -1.64 -8.75 24.91
C THR A 100 -2.37 -9.85 25.69
N PRO A 101 -1.80 -11.05 25.86
CA PRO A 101 -2.30 -12.01 26.83
C PRO A 101 -2.14 -11.44 28.23
N GLY A 102 -3.21 -11.50 29.03
CA GLY A 102 -3.34 -10.87 30.33
C GLY A 102 -2.14 -11.06 31.26
N ASP A 103 -1.73 -9.94 31.85
CA ASP A 103 -0.77 -9.83 32.94
C ASP A 103 -1.25 -10.69 34.13
N GLY A 104 -0.68 -11.89 34.26
CA GLY A 104 -0.89 -12.83 35.36
C GLY A 104 -0.19 -12.42 36.65
N ARG A 105 -0.23 -11.14 37.02
CA ARG A 105 0.29 -10.66 38.29
C ARG A 105 -0.77 -10.77 39.37
N VAL A 106 -0.58 -11.77 40.24
CA VAL A 106 -1.18 -11.85 41.57
C VAL A 106 -0.96 -10.52 42.29
N ARG A 107 -2.06 -9.81 42.58
CA ARG A 107 -2.04 -8.76 43.60
C ARG A 107 -2.49 -9.40 44.91
N THR A 108 -1.63 -9.24 45.91
CA THR A 108 -1.68 -9.66 47.31
C THR A 108 -3.05 -9.65 47.95
#